data_AF-A0A523DNM6-F1
#
_entry.id   AF-A0A523DNM6-F1
#
_cell.length_a   1.000
_cell.length_b   1.000
_cell.length_c   1.000
_cell.angle_alpha   90.00
_cell.angle_beta   90.00
_cell.angle_gamma   90.00
#
_symmetry.space_group_name_H-M   'P 1'
#
loop_
_entity.id
_entity.type
_entity.pdbx_description
1 polymer ?
#
loop_
_entity_poly.entity_id
_entity_poly.type
_entity_poly.pdbx_seq_one_letter_code
_entity_poly.pdbx_strand_id
1 'polypeptide(L)'
;MRGGVGVRMRSWVFPVVLFLAAAHGGTAAPRSIDRMVPKSLAGVPVQEVKVRLVLLQATVTNRRGESVRNLGPGDFQIQEDGVKQEITVFGRAADHPLEIAFLLDLSGSMGIHGKLDRARVAIHQFVDALRPEDRTALLVFADGDVVVRVPFTTDRLTFLEVL
;
A
#
# COMPACT_ATOMS: atom_id res chain seq x y z
N MET A 1 19.47 12.71 -32.50
CA MET A 1 20.39 12.14 -31.49
C MET A 1 19.58 11.68 -30.29
N ARG A 2 19.46 10.36 -30.04
CA ARG A 2 18.73 9.81 -28.88
C ARG A 2 19.74 9.53 -27.76
N GLY A 3 19.67 10.30 -26.67
CA GLY A 3 20.49 10.08 -25.47
C GLY A 3 19.85 9.03 -24.58
N GLY A 4 20.50 7.87 -24.43
CA GLY A 4 20.09 6.83 -23.49
C GLY A 4 20.37 7.26 -22.06
N VAL A 5 19.35 7.20 -21.20
CA VAL A 5 19.48 7.45 -19.76
C VAL A 5 19.92 6.13 -19.11
N GLY A 6 21.20 6.04 -18.76
CA GLY A 6 21.74 4.94 -17.97
C GLY A 6 21.40 5.12 -16.49
N VAL A 7 20.63 4.19 -15.93
CA VAL A 7 20.34 4.15 -14.49
C VAL A 7 21.53 3.49 -13.79
N ARG A 8 22.36 4.28 -13.09
CA ARG A 8 23.36 3.77 -12.14
C ARG A 8 22.69 3.58 -10.77
N MET A 9 22.53 2.32 -10.39
CA MET A 9 22.02 1.90 -9.10
C MET A 9 23.10 2.18 -8.03
N ARG A 10 22.90 3.19 -7.18
CA ARG A 10 23.72 3.41 -5.98
C ARG A 10 23.06 2.67 -4.83
N SER A 11 23.75 1.67 -4.30
CA SER A 11 23.35 0.94 -3.08
C SER A 11 23.18 1.92 -1.92
N TRP A 12 21.94 2.13 -1.49
CA TRP A 12 21.63 2.80 -0.23
C TRP A 12 21.04 1.76 0.71
N VAL A 13 21.73 1.52 1.82
CA VAL A 13 21.22 0.74 2.93
C VAL A 13 20.24 1.66 3.67
N PHE A 14 18.94 1.43 3.51
CA PHE A 14 17.94 2.07 4.36
C PHE A 14 17.68 1.19 5.59
N PRO A 15 17.55 1.76 6.79
CA PRO A 15 17.08 1.02 7.95
C PRO A 15 15.64 0.57 7.68
N VAL A 16 15.41 -0.74 7.76
CA VAL A 16 14.09 -1.35 7.69
C VAL A 16 13.29 -0.89 8.90
N VAL A 17 12.26 -0.08 8.68
CA VAL A 17 11.17 0.10 9.66
C VAL A 17 10.13 -0.97 9.34
N LEU A 18 10.05 -1.95 10.24
CA LEU A 18 9.10 -3.05 10.16
C LEU A 18 7.69 -2.56 10.51
N PHE A 19 6.81 -2.44 9.52
CA PHE A 19 5.37 -2.34 9.76
C PHE A 19 4.82 -3.76 9.98
N LEU A 20 4.47 -4.07 11.23
CA LEU A 20 3.77 -5.31 11.55
C LEU A 20 2.30 -5.13 11.17
N ALA A 21 1.93 -5.56 9.96
CA ALA A 21 0.52 -5.75 9.61
C ALA A 21 0.03 -6.99 10.37
N ALA A 22 -0.76 -6.79 11.42
CA ALA A 22 -1.49 -7.88 12.06
C ALA A 22 -2.58 -8.38 11.10
N ALA A 23 -2.24 -9.39 10.30
CA ALA A 23 -3.19 -10.17 9.54
C ALA A 23 -4.15 -10.84 10.54
N HIS A 24 -5.35 -10.28 10.68
CA HIS A 24 -6.43 -10.97 11.40
C HIS A 24 -6.76 -12.22 10.58
N GLY A 25 -6.41 -13.37 11.15
CA GLY A 25 -6.64 -14.68 10.58
C GLY A 25 -8.13 -14.97 10.45
N GLY A 26 -8.74 -14.49 9.38
CA GLY A 26 -9.85 -15.18 8.74
C GLY A 26 -9.26 -16.13 7.72
N THR A 27 -9.06 -17.40 8.10
CA THR A 27 -8.88 -18.48 7.13
C THR A 27 -10.17 -18.64 6.34
N ALA A 28 -10.38 -17.76 5.37
CA ALA A 28 -11.20 -18.11 4.22
C ALA A 28 -10.42 -19.19 3.48
N ALA A 29 -10.76 -20.46 3.76
CA ALA A 29 -10.31 -21.58 2.97
C ALA A 29 -10.48 -21.21 1.48
N PRO A 30 -9.50 -21.51 0.61
CA PRO A 30 -9.67 -21.28 -0.82
C PRO A 30 -10.97 -21.96 -1.21
N ARG A 31 -11.97 -21.17 -1.65
CA ARG A 31 -13.15 -21.73 -2.29
C ARG A 31 -12.60 -22.48 -3.49
N SER A 32 -12.55 -23.80 -3.38
CA SER A 32 -12.37 -24.68 -4.51
C SER A 32 -13.42 -24.22 -5.52
N ILE A 33 -12.95 -23.71 -6.66
CA ILE A 33 -13.76 -23.66 -7.86
C ILE A 33 -13.88 -25.11 -8.29
N ASP A 34 -14.68 -25.86 -7.54
CA ASP A 34 -14.85 -27.29 -7.74
C ASP A 34 -15.73 -27.45 -8.97
N ARG A 35 -15.06 -27.73 -10.07
CA ARG A 35 -15.56 -28.43 -11.26
C ARG A 35 -16.82 -27.87 -11.89
N MET A 36 -16.58 -27.01 -12.86
CA MET A 36 -17.26 -27.13 -14.14
C MET A 36 -16.21 -27.29 -15.25
N VAL A 37 -15.40 -28.35 -15.14
CA VAL A 37 -14.63 -28.84 -16.28
C VAL A 37 -15.63 -29.57 -17.18
N PRO A 38 -15.90 -29.10 -18.41
CA PRO A 38 -16.69 -29.87 -19.35
C PRO A 38 -16.05 -31.26 -19.49
N LYS A 39 -16.86 -32.31 -19.36
CA LYS A 39 -16.44 -33.72 -19.41
C LYS A 39 -15.80 -34.13 -20.76
N SER A 40 -15.54 -33.19 -21.66
CA SER A 40 -15.03 -33.38 -23.02
C SER A 40 -13.51 -33.15 -23.19
N LEU A 41 -12.74 -32.99 -22.11
CA LEU A 41 -11.27 -32.89 -22.16
C LEU A 41 -10.54 -34.12 -21.60
N ALA A 42 -11.23 -35.25 -21.43
CA ALA A 42 -10.60 -36.50 -21.02
C ALA A 42 -9.52 -36.89 -22.06
N GLY A 43 -8.24 -36.75 -21.67
CA GLY A 43 -7.09 -37.01 -22.54
C GLY A 43 -6.26 -35.79 -22.93
N VAL A 44 -6.67 -34.56 -22.57
CA VAL A 44 -5.82 -33.37 -22.76
C VAL A 44 -4.89 -33.21 -21.55
N PRO A 45 -3.56 -33.24 -21.73
CA PRO A 45 -2.63 -33.03 -20.63
C PRO A 45 -2.82 -31.62 -20.05
N VAL A 46 -3.17 -31.54 -18.77
CA VAL A 46 -3.24 -30.28 -18.03
C VAL A 46 -1.84 -29.98 -17.52
N GLN A 47 -1.25 -28.89 -18.00
CA GLN A 47 0.06 -28.42 -17.57
C GLN A 47 -0.12 -27.24 -16.61
N GLU A 48 0.21 -27.45 -15.34
CA GLU A 48 0.25 -26.39 -14.34
C GLU A 48 1.52 -25.56 -14.57
N VAL A 49 1.35 -24.29 -14.93
CA VAL A 49 2.48 -23.36 -15.12
C VAL A 49 2.53 -22.41 -13.92
N LYS A 50 3.65 -22.45 -13.18
CA LYS A 50 3.92 -21.51 -12.09
C LYS A 50 4.61 -20.26 -12.65
N VAL A 51 3.89 -19.15 -12.66
CA VAL A 51 4.42 -17.82 -12.98
C VAL A 51 4.86 -17.12 -11.69
N ARG A 52 6.04 -16.50 -11.72
CA ARG A 52 6.56 -15.68 -10.61
C ARG A 52 6.44 -14.21 -10.98
N LEU A 53 5.52 -13.50 -10.36
CA LEU A 53 5.42 -12.05 -10.47
C LEU A 53 6.36 -11.41 -9.44
N VAL A 54 7.19 -10.46 -9.88
CA VAL A 54 8.08 -9.69 -9.01
C VAL A 54 7.65 -8.23 -9.02
N LEU A 55 7.37 -7.67 -7.85
CA LEU A 55 7.02 -6.27 -7.70
C LEU A 55 8.30 -5.43 -7.54
N LEU A 56 8.45 -4.41 -8.39
CA LEU A 56 9.56 -3.45 -8.32
C LEU A 56 9.01 -2.05 -8.06
N GLN A 57 9.55 -1.39 -7.04
CA GLN A 57 9.23 0.00 -6.71
C GLN A 57 10.38 0.91 -7.12
N ALA A 58 10.07 1.98 -7.83
CA ALA A 58 11.06 2.95 -8.30
C ALA A 58 10.56 4.38 -8.13
N THR A 59 11.46 5.27 -7.71
CA THR A 59 11.23 6.71 -7.62
C THR A 59 12.20 7.42 -8.54
N VAL A 60 11.68 8.24 -9.45
CA VAL A 60 12.49 9.04 -10.38
C VAL A 60 12.40 10.50 -9.99
N THR A 61 13.56 11.14 -9.79
CA THR A 61 13.66 12.56 -9.46
C THR A 61 14.42 13.33 -10.52
N ASN A 62 14.09 14.61 -10.67
CA ASN A 62 14.85 15.51 -11.53
C ASN A 62 16.11 16.03 -10.81
N ARG A 63 16.90 16.88 -11.49
CA ARG A 63 18.14 17.45 -10.91
C ARG A 63 17.93 18.31 -9.66
N ARG A 64 16.71 18.80 -9.43
CA ARG A 64 16.33 19.57 -8.24
C ARG A 64 15.81 18.70 -7.10
N GLY A 65 15.76 17.37 -7.30
CA GLY A 65 15.21 16.41 -6.34
C GLY A 65 13.70 16.25 -6.39
N GLU A 66 13.01 16.89 -7.33
CA GLU A 66 11.55 16.83 -7.46
C GLU A 66 11.14 15.53 -8.16
N SER A 67 10.08 14.88 -7.68
CA SER A 67 9.56 13.64 -8.30
C SER A 67 9.00 13.91 -9.70
N VAL A 68 9.39 13.07 -10.66
CA VAL A 68 8.88 13.12 -12.03
C VAL A 68 7.58 12.30 -12.11
N ARG A 69 6.45 12.97 -12.35
CA ARG A 69 5.11 12.36 -12.24
C ARG A 69 4.58 11.75 -13.54
N ASN A 70 5.10 12.17 -14.69
CA ASN A 70 4.52 11.88 -16.00
C ASN A 70 5.19 10.70 -16.71
N LEU A 71 5.68 9.71 -15.95
CA LEU A 71 6.37 8.54 -16.51
C LEU A 71 5.38 7.43 -16.85
N GLY A 72 5.54 6.83 -18.02
CA GLY A 72 4.82 5.63 -18.46
C GLY A 72 5.73 4.41 -18.54
N PRO A 73 5.19 3.22 -18.86
CA PRO A 73 5.97 1.99 -18.95
C PRO A 73 7.11 2.07 -19.99
N GLY A 74 6.93 2.84 -21.07
CA GLY A 74 7.95 3.04 -22.11
C GLY A 74 9.18 3.83 -21.66
N ASP A 75 9.13 4.46 -20.48
CA ASP A 75 10.27 5.18 -19.89
C ASP A 75 11.17 4.26 -19.05
N PHE A 76 10.81 2.98 -18.91
CA PHE A 76 11.52 2.00 -18.11
C PHE A 76 12.00 0.81 -18.95
N GLN A 77 13.16 0.28 -18.61
CA GLN A 77 13.66 -0.98 -19.14
C GLN A 77 14.14 -1.83 -17.97
N ILE A 78 13.53 -3.01 -17.81
CA ILE A 78 13.91 -3.98 -16.78
C ILE A 78 14.82 -5.02 -17.41
N GLN A 79 15.90 -5.36 -16.72
CA GLN A 79 16.79 -6.44 -17.10
C GLN A 79 17.10 -7.31 -15.89
N GLU A 80 17.15 -8.62 -16.11
CA GLU A 80 17.61 -9.63 -15.16
C GLU A 80 18.75 -10.39 -15.84
N ASP A 81 19.94 -10.39 -15.22
CA ASP A 81 21.16 -11.00 -15.76
C ASP A 81 21.48 -10.59 -17.21
N GLY A 82 21.19 -9.32 -17.54
CA GLY A 82 21.40 -8.74 -18.88
C GLY A 82 20.32 -9.10 -19.91
N VAL A 83 19.32 -9.90 -19.54
CA VAL A 83 18.18 -10.24 -20.38
C VAL A 83 17.04 -9.25 -20.11
N LYS A 84 16.44 -8.68 -21.17
CA LYS A 84 15.30 -7.76 -21.03
C LYS A 84 14.06 -8.50 -20.53
N GLN A 85 13.40 -7.92 -19.54
CA GLN A 85 12.15 -8.42 -18.98
C GLN A 85 10.98 -7.52 -19.41
N GLU A 86 9.83 -8.15 -19.65
CA GLU A 86 8.60 -7.46 -20.00
C GLU A 86 7.92 -6.87 -18.75
N ILE A 87 7.44 -5.63 -18.87
CA ILE A 87 6.61 -4.99 -17.84
C ILE A 87 5.16 -5.40 -18.10
N THR A 88 4.68 -6.41 -17.38
CA THR A 88 3.30 -6.91 -17.48
C THR A 88 2.29 -6.07 -16.70
N VAL A 89 2.72 -5.47 -15.59
CA VAL A 89 1.89 -4.57 -14.77
C VAL A 89 2.65 -3.30 -14.49
N PHE A 90 2.04 -2.15 -14.78
CA PHE A 90 2.56 -0.84 -14.46
C PHE A 90 1.50 -0.03 -13.73
N GLY A 91 1.84 0.52 -12.58
CA GLY A 91 0.95 1.36 -11.79
C GLY A 91 1.73 2.50 -11.16
N ARG A 92 1.12 3.68 -11.08
CA ARG A 92 1.67 4.79 -10.30
C ARG A 92 1.08 4.71 -8.90
N ALA A 93 1.91 4.98 -7.89
CA ALA A 93 1.44 5.03 -6.50
C ALA A 93 0.32 6.07 -6.33
N ALA A 94 0.38 7.18 -7.08
CA ALA A 94 -0.64 8.22 -7.07
C ALA A 94 -2.01 7.75 -7.58
N ASP A 95 -2.08 6.69 -8.38
CA ASP A 95 -3.34 6.21 -8.96
C ASP A 95 -4.09 5.27 -8.01
N HIS A 96 -3.47 4.87 -6.89
CA HIS A 96 -4.07 3.98 -5.90
C HIS A 96 -4.55 4.78 -4.69
N PRO A 97 -5.74 4.46 -4.14
CA PRO A 97 -6.19 5.05 -2.88
C PRO A 97 -5.22 4.75 -1.74
N LEU A 98 -5.04 5.72 -0.86
CA LEU A 98 -4.27 5.56 0.37
C LEU A 98 -5.15 4.89 1.43
N GLU A 99 -4.57 3.98 2.21
CA GLU A 99 -5.20 3.43 3.41
C GLU A 99 -4.36 3.84 4.63
N ILE A 100 -4.94 4.67 5.51
CA ILE A 100 -4.22 5.28 6.62
C ILE A 100 -4.90 4.93 7.95
N ALA A 101 -4.16 4.25 8.82
CA ALA A 101 -4.62 3.94 10.17
C ALA A 101 -4.00 4.92 11.18
N PHE A 102 -4.85 5.66 11.88
CA PHE A 102 -4.46 6.47 13.02
C PHE A 102 -4.48 5.62 14.28
N LEU A 103 -3.35 5.56 14.99
CA LEU A 103 -3.24 4.93 16.29
C LEU A 103 -3.08 6.02 17.35
N LEU A 104 -4.13 6.27 18.12
CA LEU A 104 -4.21 7.36 19.09
C LEU A 104 -4.02 6.84 20.52
N ASP A 105 -3.04 7.39 21.22
CA ASP A 105 -2.80 7.11 22.64
C ASP A 105 -3.84 7.83 23.51
N LEU A 106 -4.49 7.09 24.39
CA LEU A 106 -5.44 7.58 25.41
C LEU A 106 -4.92 7.38 26.84
N SER A 107 -3.63 7.08 27.02
CA SER A 107 -2.98 6.99 28.33
C SER A 107 -3.11 8.30 29.12
N GLY A 108 -3.02 8.22 30.45
CA GLY A 108 -3.18 9.38 31.33
C GLY A 108 -2.26 10.56 31.00
N SER A 109 -1.10 10.30 30.37
CA SER A 109 -0.16 11.34 29.93
C SER A 109 -0.70 12.23 28.80
N MET A 110 -1.63 11.73 27.99
CA MET A 110 -2.26 12.44 26.87
C MET A 110 -3.33 13.43 27.33
N GLY A 111 -3.90 13.23 28.52
CA GLY A 111 -4.80 14.18 29.15
C GLY A 111 -4.11 15.44 29.67
N ILE A 112 -2.78 15.44 29.79
CA ILE A 112 -2.01 16.56 30.36
C ILE A 112 -1.72 17.60 29.26
N HIS A 113 -1.84 18.88 29.61
CA HIS A 113 -1.53 20.03 28.74
C HIS A 113 -2.34 20.08 27.42
N GLY A 114 -3.45 19.36 27.28
CA GLY A 114 -4.26 19.35 26.05
C GLY A 114 -3.60 18.66 24.85
N LYS A 115 -2.73 17.67 25.09
CA LYS A 115 -2.07 16.90 24.01
C LYS A 115 -3.08 16.14 23.16
N LEU A 116 -4.06 15.51 23.81
CA LEU A 116 -5.11 14.77 23.12
C LEU A 116 -5.90 15.66 22.16
N ASP A 117 -6.31 16.85 22.59
CA ASP A 117 -7.05 17.78 21.73
C ASP A 117 -6.22 18.24 20.52
N ARG A 118 -4.93 18.50 20.70
CA ARG A 118 -4.04 18.82 19.58
C ARG A 118 -3.89 17.64 18.60
N ALA A 119 -3.81 16.42 19.11
CA ALA A 119 -3.76 15.22 18.28
C ALA A 119 -5.05 15.08 17.45
N ARG A 120 -6.22 15.28 18.06
CA ARG A 120 -7.51 15.28 17.35
C ARG A 120 -7.57 16.33 16.25
N VAL A 121 -7.15 17.56 16.55
CA VAL A 121 -7.10 18.65 15.55
C VAL A 121 -6.17 18.30 14.39
N ALA A 122 -4.99 17.73 14.66
CA ALA A 122 -4.06 17.33 13.62
C ALA A 122 -4.62 16.20 12.73
N ILE A 123 -5.29 15.22 13.35
CA ILE A 123 -5.96 14.13 12.61
C ILE A 123 -7.07 14.70 11.73
N HIS A 124 -7.90 15.62 12.25
CA HIS A 124 -8.95 16.26 11.47
C HIS A 124 -8.39 16.96 10.22
N GLN A 125 -7.38 17.81 10.41
CA GLN A 125 -6.72 18.53 9.31
C GLN A 125 -6.10 17.58 8.28
N PHE A 126 -5.59 16.43 8.73
CA PHE A 126 -5.04 15.42 7.84
C PHE A 126 -6.13 14.74 7.02
N VAL A 127 -7.25 14.35 7.64
CA VAL A 127 -8.39 13.72 6.93
C VAL A 127 -9.03 14.66 5.92
N ASP A 128 -9.08 15.97 6.22
CA ASP A 128 -9.57 16.97 5.27
C ASP A 128 -8.74 17.04 3.98
N ALA A 129 -7.44 16.77 4.08
CA ALA A 129 -6.51 16.80 2.95
C ALA A 129 -6.52 15.54 2.06
N LEU A 130 -7.21 14.47 2.49
CA LEU A 130 -7.28 13.22 1.74
C LEU A 130 -8.17 13.34 0.50
N ARG A 131 -8.01 12.43 -0.45
CA ARG A 131 -8.90 12.29 -1.62
C ARG A 131 -10.13 11.44 -1.29
N PRO A 132 -11.28 11.62 -1.96
CA PRO A 132 -12.52 10.93 -1.62
C PRO A 132 -12.42 9.41 -1.58
N GLU A 133 -11.53 8.84 -2.40
CA GLU A 133 -11.26 7.41 -2.48
C GLU A 133 -10.34 6.88 -1.38
N ASP A 134 -9.58 7.75 -0.69
CA ASP A 134 -8.67 7.35 0.38
C ASP A 134 -9.47 6.89 1.62
N ARG A 135 -8.95 5.89 2.32
CA ARG A 135 -9.61 5.27 3.48
C ARG A 135 -8.85 5.54 4.76
N THR A 136 -9.60 5.80 5.83
CA THR A 136 -9.03 6.00 7.17
C THR A 136 -9.58 5.01 8.18
N ALA A 137 -8.76 4.63 9.15
CA ALA A 137 -9.15 3.83 10.31
C ALA A 137 -8.67 4.51 11.59
N LEU A 138 -9.43 4.37 12.68
CA LEU A 138 -9.06 4.89 14.00
C LEU A 138 -8.93 3.72 14.97
N LEU A 139 -7.72 3.58 15.51
CA LEU A 139 -7.39 2.68 16.59
C LEU A 139 -7.01 3.53 17.79
N VAL A 140 -7.45 3.13 18.98
CA VAL A 140 -7.06 3.77 20.22
C VAL A 140 -6.37 2.75 21.10
N PHE A 141 -5.43 3.21 21.91
CA PHE A 141 -4.82 2.35 22.91
C PHE A 141 -4.67 3.06 24.24
N ALA A 142 -4.83 2.31 25.32
CA ALA A 142 -4.53 2.72 26.69
C ALA A 142 -4.11 1.48 27.47
N ASP A 143 -3.14 1.63 28.35
CA ASP A 143 -2.72 0.59 29.31
C ASP A 143 -2.40 -0.80 28.69
N GLY A 144 -1.96 -0.81 27.42
CA GLY A 144 -1.54 -2.01 26.70
C GLY A 144 -2.61 -2.65 25.81
N ASP A 145 -3.87 -2.22 25.92
CA ASP A 145 -4.97 -2.71 25.07
C ASP A 145 -5.16 -1.81 23.85
N VAL A 146 -5.35 -2.43 22.67
CA VAL A 146 -5.64 -1.73 21.41
C VAL A 146 -7.06 -2.05 20.98
N VAL A 147 -7.85 -1.01 20.70
CA VAL A 147 -9.25 -1.13 20.25
C VAL A 147 -9.41 -0.43 18.91
N VAL A 148 -9.98 -1.14 17.94
CA VAL A 148 -10.44 -0.53 16.68
C VAL A 148 -11.74 0.22 16.96
N ARG A 149 -11.70 1.56 16.88
CA ARG A 149 -12.88 2.42 17.05
C ARG A 149 -13.64 2.60 15.74
N VAL A 150 -12.89 2.78 14.65
CA VAL A 150 -13.43 2.90 13.30
C VAL A 150 -12.60 2.01 12.37
N PRO A 151 -13.19 0.98 11.75
CA PRO A 151 -12.50 0.20 10.72
C PRO A 151 -12.26 1.05 9.47
N PHE A 152 -11.40 0.59 8.55
CA PHE A 152 -11.11 1.34 7.32
C PHE A 152 -12.37 1.73 6.55
N THR A 153 -12.60 3.03 6.41
CA THR A 153 -13.77 3.60 5.75
C THR A 153 -13.38 4.77 4.86
N THR A 154 -14.13 5.01 3.79
CA THR A 154 -14.09 6.26 3.01
C THR A 154 -15.05 7.32 3.59
N ASP A 155 -15.91 6.93 4.53
CA ASP A 155 -16.87 7.83 5.18
C ASP A 155 -16.15 8.67 6.25
N ARG A 156 -15.77 9.87 5.84
CA ARG A 156 -15.07 10.84 6.69
C ARG A 156 -15.95 11.38 7.80
N LEU A 157 -17.25 11.50 7.58
CA LEU A 157 -18.15 12.05 8.60
C LEU A 157 -18.22 11.08 9.77
N THR A 158 -18.49 9.80 9.48
CA THR A 158 -18.47 8.74 10.49
C THR A 158 -17.10 8.65 11.20
N PHE A 159 -16.00 8.81 10.47
CA PHE A 159 -14.66 8.82 11.08
C PHE A 159 -14.46 10.00 12.05
N LEU A 160 -14.80 11.22 11.63
CA LEU A 160 -14.58 12.44 12.41
C LEU A 160 -15.53 12.58 13.60
N GLU A 161 -16.75 12.01 13.53
CA GLU A 161 -17.69 11.98 14.66
C GLU A 161 -17.20 11.13 15.84
N VAL A 162 -16.35 10.13 15.57
CA VAL A 162 -15.87 9.17 16.58
C VAL A 162 -14.53 9.60 17.22
N LEU A 163 -13.86 10.59 16.64
CA LEU A 163 -12.54 11.10 17.04
C LEU A 163 -12.60 11.96 18.33
#